data_AF-A0A9W9R362-F1
#
_entry.id   AF-A0A9W9R362-F1
#
_cell.length_a   1.000
_cell.length_b   1.000
_cell.length_c   1.000
_cell.angle_alpha   90.00
_cell.angle_beta   90.00
_cell.angle_gamma   90.00
#
_symmetry.space_group_name_H-M   'P 1'
#
loop_
_entity.id
_entity.type
_entity.pdbx_description
1 polymer ?
#
loop_
_entity_poly.entity_id
_entity_poly.type
_entity_poly.pdbx_seq_one_letter_code
_entity_poly.pdbx_strand_id
1 'polypeptide(L)'
;MTSPKESTLLVDYTTSGKWNAVNRVTVPNLGAASVAAIYNKHGFVISAISAGENKETPATAKLCQQYKTNKSTVFENEDAMVWILYEKVNAVAGPTLKPGMMDTQPVKTSVQIYDGESYMAKTNDAGAKFSIALSGGGVQATLQRQDGQGTAVVLSGNGTVMKCP
;
A
#
# COMPACT_ATOMS: atom_id res chain seq x y z
N MET A 1 -33.70 1.13 7.49
CA MET A 1 -32.35 0.54 7.52
C MET A 1 -31.63 1.04 6.29
N THR A 2 -30.73 2.00 6.43
CA THR A 2 -29.89 2.48 5.33
C THR A 2 -28.81 1.43 5.06
N SER A 3 -28.70 0.96 3.81
CA SER A 3 -27.54 0.16 3.38
C SER A 3 -26.25 0.87 3.80
N PRO A 4 -25.20 0.14 4.22
CA PRO A 4 -23.89 0.74 4.44
C PRO A 4 -23.52 1.52 3.18
N LYS A 5 -23.15 2.80 3.31
CA LYS A 5 -22.54 3.53 2.20
C LYS A 5 -21.37 2.69 1.71
N GLU A 6 -21.38 2.32 0.43
CA GLU A 6 -20.23 1.68 -0.18
C GLU A 6 -19.06 2.65 -0.07
N SER A 7 -18.05 2.25 0.69
CA SER A 7 -16.79 2.96 0.89
C SER A 7 -16.09 3.20 -0.45
N THR A 8 -15.94 4.46 -0.84
CA THR A 8 -15.23 4.86 -2.08
C THR A 8 -13.72 4.87 -1.83
N LEU A 9 -12.94 3.95 -2.42
CA LEU A 9 -11.48 3.87 -2.21
C LEU A 9 -10.73 4.51 -3.38
N LEU A 10 -9.80 5.44 -3.15
CA LEU A 10 -9.08 6.11 -4.23
C LEU A 10 -7.71 5.48 -4.50
N VAL A 11 -7.46 5.18 -5.77
CA VAL A 11 -6.29 4.38 -6.20
C VAL A 11 -5.61 5.00 -7.40
N ASP A 12 -4.32 5.27 -7.29
CA ASP A 12 -3.48 5.61 -8.44
C ASP A 12 -2.69 4.38 -8.89
N TYR A 13 -3.11 3.80 -10.01
CA TYR A 13 -2.43 2.65 -10.64
C TYR A 13 -1.20 3.05 -11.46
N THR A 14 -0.91 4.34 -11.53
CA THR A 14 0.08 4.89 -12.45
C THR A 14 1.02 5.78 -11.67
N THR A 15 2.27 5.94 -12.10
CA THR A 15 3.12 7.04 -11.61
C THR A 15 2.59 8.43 -12.03
N SER A 16 1.39 8.50 -12.64
CA SER A 16 0.82 9.66 -13.33
C SER A 16 -0.33 10.36 -12.61
N GLY A 17 -0.85 9.88 -11.46
CA GLY A 17 -1.84 10.64 -10.69
C GLY A 17 -3.31 10.38 -10.96
N LYS A 18 -3.68 9.23 -11.55
CA LYS A 18 -5.06 8.95 -11.92
C LYS A 18 -5.77 8.13 -10.84
N TRP A 19 -6.48 8.82 -9.94
CA TRP A 19 -7.18 8.24 -8.79
C TRP A 19 -8.58 7.72 -9.16
N ASN A 20 -8.89 6.46 -8.83
CA ASN A 20 -10.19 5.84 -9.10
C ASN A 20 -10.82 5.21 -7.85
N ALA A 21 -12.15 5.27 -7.74
CA ALA A 21 -12.98 4.61 -6.72
C ALA A 21 -13.04 3.08 -6.91
N VAL A 22 -12.66 2.27 -5.92
CA VAL A 22 -12.80 0.79 -5.96
C VAL A 22 -13.12 0.20 -4.58
N ASN A 23 -13.39 -1.11 -4.47
CA ASN A 23 -13.53 -1.85 -3.18
C ASN A 23 -12.33 -2.75 -2.84
N ARG A 24 -11.45 -2.97 -3.83
CA ARG A 24 -10.25 -3.79 -3.75
C ARG A 24 -9.22 -3.23 -4.71
N VAL A 25 -7.96 -3.24 -4.29
CA VAL A 25 -6.82 -2.92 -5.14
C VAL A 25 -5.88 -4.09 -5.21
N THR A 26 -5.37 -4.36 -6.41
CA THR A 26 -4.21 -5.19 -6.62
C THR A 26 -3.15 -4.36 -7.33
N VAL A 27 -1.97 -4.26 -6.72
CA VAL A 27 -0.77 -3.64 -7.30
C VAL A 27 0.12 -4.78 -7.83
N PRO A 28 0.17 -4.98 -9.15
CA PRO A 28 1.02 -6.01 -9.76
C PRO A 28 2.47 -5.53 -9.91
N ASN A 29 3.35 -6.46 -10.26
CA ASN A 29 4.74 -6.29 -10.68
C ASN A 29 5.62 -5.60 -9.62
N LEU A 30 5.37 -5.89 -8.35
CA LEU A 30 6.25 -5.46 -7.28
C LEU A 30 7.59 -6.21 -7.43
N GLY A 31 8.68 -5.46 -7.42
CA GLY A 31 10.04 -6.00 -7.54
C GLY A 31 11.14 -4.97 -7.26
N ALA A 32 10.91 -3.69 -7.55
CA ALA A 32 11.77 -2.58 -7.12
C ALA A 32 10.96 -1.41 -6.53
N ALA A 33 9.67 -1.62 -6.28
CA ALA A 33 8.77 -0.61 -5.75
C ALA A 33 8.34 -0.98 -4.32
N SER A 34 8.18 0.06 -3.51
CA SER A 34 7.54 0.00 -2.20
C SER A 34 6.06 0.35 -2.35
N VAL A 35 5.24 -0.03 -1.37
CA VAL A 35 3.82 0.33 -1.32
C VAL A 35 3.55 1.08 -0.02
N ALA A 36 2.80 2.16 -0.10
CA ALA A 36 2.28 2.87 1.08
C ALA A 36 0.75 3.01 0.97
N ALA A 37 0.05 2.71 2.06
CA ALA A 37 -1.39 2.87 2.17
C ALA A 37 -1.76 3.62 3.46
N ILE A 38 -2.72 4.55 3.37
CA ILE A 38 -3.39 5.19 4.51
C ILE A 38 -4.79 4.62 4.56
N TYR A 39 -5.24 4.12 5.70
CA TYR A 39 -6.48 3.37 5.78
C TYR A 39 -7.16 3.46 7.14
N ASN A 40 -8.48 3.26 7.17
CA ASN A 40 -9.25 2.96 8.37
C ASN A 40 -10.37 1.97 8.03
N LYS A 41 -11.33 1.77 8.94
CA LYS A 41 -12.46 0.84 8.72
C LYS A 41 -13.39 1.25 7.57
N HIS A 42 -13.35 2.53 7.17
CA HIS A 42 -14.22 3.12 6.16
C HIS A 42 -13.57 3.24 4.80
N GLY A 43 -12.24 3.25 4.71
CA GLY A 43 -11.58 3.44 3.43
C GLY A 43 -10.07 3.35 3.45
N PHE A 44 -9.47 3.45 2.27
CA PHE A 44 -8.03 3.58 2.09
C PHE A 44 -7.68 4.41 0.87
N VAL A 45 -6.48 4.99 0.91
CA VAL A 45 -5.74 5.51 -0.25
C VAL A 45 -4.39 4.80 -0.31
N ILE A 46 -3.93 4.47 -1.51
CA ILE A 46 -2.73 3.66 -1.72
C ILE A 46 -1.90 4.19 -2.88
N SER A 47 -0.58 4.06 -2.76
CA SER A 47 0.38 4.39 -3.81
C SER A 47 1.48 3.33 -3.90
N ALA A 48 1.82 2.95 -5.13
CA ALA A 48 3.05 2.23 -5.45
C ALA A 48 4.16 3.24 -5.72
N ILE A 49 5.28 3.12 -5.02
CA ILE A 49 6.36 4.09 -5.00
C ILE A 49 7.62 3.41 -5.51
N SER A 50 8.04 3.77 -6.72
CA SER A 50 9.29 3.28 -7.30
C SER A 50 10.49 3.69 -6.44
N ALA A 51 11.46 2.79 -6.28
CA ALA A 51 12.73 3.12 -5.67
C ALA A 51 13.47 4.24 -6.43
N GLY A 52 14.17 5.08 -5.66
CA GLY A 52 15.00 6.17 -6.15
C GLY A 52 14.88 7.41 -5.25
N GLU A 53 16.03 8.01 -4.93
CA GLU A 53 16.17 9.09 -3.93
C GLU A 53 15.25 10.31 -4.15
N ASN A 54 14.80 10.54 -5.39
CA ASN A 54 13.96 11.69 -5.76
C ASN A 54 12.48 11.38 -5.99
N LYS A 55 12.04 10.12 -5.86
CA LYS A 55 10.65 9.70 -6.17
C LYS A 55 9.78 9.51 -4.94
N GLU A 56 10.37 9.18 -3.81
CA GLU A 56 9.65 8.86 -2.57
C GLU A 56 8.97 10.09 -1.94
N THR A 57 9.65 11.22 -1.85
CA THR A 57 9.10 12.46 -1.25
C THR A 57 7.89 13.00 -2.01
N PRO A 58 7.92 13.16 -3.35
CA PRO A 58 6.73 13.61 -4.08
C PRO A 58 5.56 12.63 -3.98
N ALA A 59 5.84 11.32 -3.99
CA ALA A 59 4.80 10.29 -3.89
C ALA A 59 4.12 10.29 -2.52
N THR A 60 4.89 10.41 -1.43
CA THR A 60 4.34 10.52 -0.07
C THR A 60 3.54 11.80 0.11
N ALA A 61 4.06 12.95 -0.31
CA ALA A 61 3.35 14.23 -0.24
C ALA A 61 1.99 14.16 -0.96
N LYS A 62 1.95 13.56 -2.15
CA LYS A 62 0.72 13.36 -2.93
C LYS A 62 -0.26 12.42 -2.22
N LEU A 63 0.22 11.31 -1.66
CA LEU A 63 -0.61 10.36 -0.91
C LEU A 63 -1.21 11.02 0.34
N CYS A 64 -0.41 11.79 1.09
CA CYS A 64 -0.87 12.58 2.23
C CYS A 64 -1.91 13.62 1.84
N GLN A 65 -1.72 14.31 0.70
CA GLN A 65 -2.70 15.25 0.17
C GLN A 65 -4.03 14.57 -0.17
N GLN A 66 -3.99 13.40 -0.82
CA GLN A 66 -5.21 12.64 -1.14
C GLN A 66 -5.96 12.23 0.12
N TYR A 67 -5.27 11.76 1.16
CA TYR A 67 -5.92 11.49 2.44
C TYR A 67 -6.59 12.75 3.01
N LYS A 68 -5.89 13.89 3.06
CA LYS A 68 -6.46 15.16 3.56
C LYS A 68 -7.71 15.59 2.78
N THR A 69 -7.68 15.50 1.45
CA THR A 69 -8.82 15.84 0.59
C THR A 69 -10.02 14.91 0.81
N ASN A 70 -9.78 13.65 1.15
CA ASN A 70 -10.82 12.64 1.29
C ASN A 70 -11.17 12.31 2.74
N LYS A 71 -10.58 13.02 3.71
CA LYS A 71 -10.73 12.73 5.14
C LYS A 71 -12.19 12.72 5.57
N SER A 72 -13.01 13.66 5.10
CA SER A 72 -14.43 13.76 5.47
C SER A 72 -15.34 12.80 4.69
N THR A 73 -15.01 12.48 3.45
CA THR A 73 -15.89 11.73 2.52
C THR A 73 -15.64 10.23 2.53
N VAL A 74 -14.38 9.82 2.68
CA VAL A 74 -13.94 8.41 2.62
C VAL A 74 -13.60 7.88 4.01
N PHE A 75 -12.94 8.70 4.83
CA PHE A 75 -12.45 8.29 6.16
C PHE A 75 -13.40 8.68 7.30
N GLU A 76 -14.52 9.35 7.00
CA GLU A 76 -15.51 9.86 7.97
C GLU A 76 -14.90 10.72 9.09
N ASN A 77 -13.79 11.41 8.81
CA ASN A 77 -12.97 12.14 9.78
C ASN A 77 -12.42 11.29 10.93
N GLU A 78 -12.51 9.97 10.85
CA GLU A 78 -11.92 9.06 11.84
C GLU A 78 -10.41 8.94 11.64
N ASP A 79 -9.76 8.48 12.72
CA ASP A 79 -8.34 8.19 12.73
C ASP A 79 -7.95 7.14 11.68
N ALA A 80 -6.78 7.35 11.09
CA ALA A 80 -6.23 6.47 10.07
C ALA A 80 -4.94 5.79 10.55
N MET A 81 -4.70 4.61 10.02
CA MET A 81 -3.46 3.86 10.12
C MET A 81 -2.68 3.98 8.82
N VAL A 82 -1.38 3.73 8.90
CA VAL A 82 -0.49 3.66 7.74
C VAL A 82 0.11 2.27 7.62
N TRP A 83 0.11 1.73 6.40
CA TRP A 83 0.88 0.55 6.02
C TRP A 83 1.99 0.95 5.07
N ILE A 84 3.21 0.51 5.35
CA ILE A 84 4.34 0.62 4.42
C ILE A 84 4.92 -0.77 4.19
N LEU A 85 4.99 -1.18 2.93
CA LEU A 85 5.61 -2.42 2.49
C LEU A 85 6.84 -2.08 1.65
N TYR A 86 8.02 -2.41 2.15
CA TYR A 86 9.29 -2.29 1.42
C TYR A 86 9.64 -3.59 0.73
N GLU A 87 10.18 -3.49 -0.48
CA GLU A 87 11.03 -4.54 -1.00
C GLU A 87 12.38 -4.51 -0.24
N LYS A 88 12.99 -5.67 0.01
CA LYS A 88 14.19 -5.81 0.85
C LYS A 88 15.36 -4.94 0.39
N VAL A 89 15.61 -4.79 -0.91
CA VAL A 89 16.68 -3.91 -1.43
C VAL A 89 16.40 -2.44 -1.13
N ASN A 90 15.13 -2.04 -1.12
CA ASN A 90 14.71 -0.67 -0.82
C ASN A 90 14.74 -0.39 0.69
N ALA A 91 14.54 -1.41 1.53
CA ALA A 91 14.59 -1.25 2.98
C ALA A 91 15.98 -0.85 3.50
N VAL A 92 17.05 -1.18 2.76
CA VAL A 92 18.45 -0.91 3.16
C VAL A 92 18.92 0.50 2.77
N ALA A 93 18.33 1.13 1.75
CA ALA A 93 18.74 2.44 1.24
C ALA A 93 18.31 3.65 2.11
N GLY A 94 17.66 3.41 3.25
CA GLY A 94 17.16 4.45 4.14
C GLY A 94 15.77 4.94 3.72
N PRO A 95 14.70 4.48 4.38
CA PRO A 95 13.35 4.81 3.92
C PRO A 95 12.96 6.27 4.25
N THR A 96 12.63 7.06 3.23
CA THR A 96 12.02 8.39 3.42
C THR A 96 10.49 8.34 3.56
N LEU A 97 9.88 7.18 3.25
CA LEU A 97 8.44 7.02 3.31
C LEU A 97 7.88 7.21 4.72
N LYS A 98 8.45 6.53 5.73
CA LYS A 98 7.91 6.58 7.09
C LYS A 98 7.88 8.01 7.65
N PRO A 99 8.97 8.81 7.58
CA PRO A 99 8.92 10.22 7.95
C PRO A 99 7.84 11.01 7.20
N GLY A 100 7.76 10.89 5.87
CA GLY A 100 6.77 11.63 5.07
C GLY A 100 5.31 11.25 5.38
N MET A 101 5.05 10.00 5.76
CA MET A 101 3.71 9.54 6.14
C MET A 101 3.25 10.08 7.50
N MET A 102 4.14 10.60 8.35
CA MET A 102 3.76 11.18 9.64
C MET A 102 2.92 12.45 9.51
N ASP A 103 2.95 13.12 8.35
CA ASP A 103 2.09 14.28 8.02
C ASP A 103 0.59 13.95 8.03
N THR A 104 0.24 12.66 8.03
CA THR A 104 -1.14 12.16 8.15
C THR A 104 -1.60 12.02 9.60
N GLN A 105 -0.67 12.14 10.57
CA GLN A 105 -0.86 11.88 12.00
C GLN A 105 -1.54 10.53 12.26
N PRO A 106 -0.94 9.42 11.78
CA PRO A 106 -1.58 8.12 11.90
C PRO A 106 -1.53 7.62 13.33
N VAL A 107 -2.60 6.96 13.79
CA VAL A 107 -2.63 6.31 15.11
C VAL A 107 -1.68 5.12 15.19
N LYS A 108 -1.35 4.53 14.05
CA LYS A 108 -0.38 3.43 13.93
C LYS A 108 0.26 3.44 12.55
N THR A 109 1.58 3.26 12.52
CA THR A 109 2.33 3.01 11.30
C THR A 109 2.92 1.60 11.35
N SER A 110 2.49 0.73 10.45
CA SER A 110 2.99 -0.63 10.30
C SER A 110 3.97 -0.66 9.14
N VAL A 111 5.19 -1.15 9.40
CA VAL A 111 6.21 -1.35 8.38
C VAL A 111 6.42 -2.85 8.22
N GLN A 112 6.42 -3.32 6.99
CA GLN A 112 6.83 -4.68 6.64
C GLN A 112 7.81 -4.65 5.49
N ILE A 113 8.66 -5.66 5.45
CA ILE A 113 9.63 -5.87 4.39
C ILE A 113 9.29 -7.21 3.75
N TYR A 114 9.28 -7.27 2.43
CA TYR A 114 9.23 -8.54 1.71
C TYR A 114 10.53 -8.79 0.96
N ASP A 115 10.95 -10.04 0.98
CA ASP A 115 12.07 -10.61 0.24
C ASP A 115 11.44 -11.46 -0.88
N GLY A 116 11.28 -10.88 -2.07
CA GLY A 116 10.57 -11.50 -3.18
C GLY A 116 11.33 -11.37 -4.49
N GLU A 117 11.01 -12.24 -5.44
CA GLU A 117 11.57 -12.20 -6.80
C GLU A 117 11.32 -10.81 -7.41
N SER A 118 12.40 -10.14 -7.83
CA SER A 118 12.27 -8.85 -8.52
C SER A 118 11.94 -9.13 -9.98
N TYR A 119 10.86 -8.56 -10.50
CA TYR A 119 10.56 -8.59 -11.95
C TYR A 119 11.75 -8.12 -12.82
N MET A 120 12.65 -7.32 -12.24
CA MET A 120 13.86 -6.81 -12.90
C MET A 120 15.02 -7.82 -12.93
N ALA A 121 14.97 -8.92 -12.18
CA ALA A 121 16.11 -9.82 -11.99
C ALA A 121 16.25 -10.85 -13.12
N LYS A 122 15.15 -11.47 -13.60
CA LYS A 122 15.18 -12.49 -14.68
C LYS A 122 13.84 -12.55 -15.43
N THR A 123 13.88 -12.92 -16.71
CA THR A 123 12.70 -13.04 -17.60
C THR A 123 11.62 -14.03 -17.14
N ASN A 124 11.87 -14.81 -16.10
CA ASN A 124 10.97 -15.85 -15.58
C ASN A 124 10.47 -15.56 -14.16
N ASP A 125 10.91 -14.46 -13.54
CA ASP A 125 10.49 -14.09 -12.19
C ASP A 125 9.12 -13.40 -12.27
N ALA A 126 8.10 -14.01 -11.68
CA ALA A 126 6.73 -13.52 -11.78
C ALA A 126 6.56 -12.15 -11.08
N GLY A 127 7.41 -11.85 -10.11
CA GLY A 127 7.25 -10.71 -9.22
C GLY A 127 6.19 -10.95 -8.15
N ALA A 128 5.97 -9.94 -7.29
CA ALA A 128 4.94 -9.98 -6.26
C ALA A 128 3.74 -9.11 -6.64
N LYS A 129 2.55 -9.51 -6.18
CA LYS A 129 1.34 -8.68 -6.20
C LYS A 129 0.91 -8.41 -4.77
N PHE A 130 0.71 -7.12 -4.46
CA PHE A 130 0.10 -6.68 -3.21
C PHE A 130 -1.39 -6.45 -3.46
N SER A 131 -2.25 -6.92 -2.55
CA SER A 131 -3.67 -6.57 -2.60
C SER A 131 -4.17 -6.05 -1.27
N ILE A 132 -5.04 -5.05 -1.31
CA ILE A 132 -5.70 -4.45 -0.14
C ILE A 132 -7.21 -4.35 -0.42
N ALA A 133 -8.03 -4.73 0.56
CA ALA A 133 -9.47 -4.69 0.47
C ALA A 133 -10.10 -4.35 1.82
N LEU A 134 -11.30 -3.77 1.79
CA LEU A 134 -12.16 -3.71 2.97
C LEU A 134 -12.89 -5.06 3.11
N SER A 135 -12.76 -5.70 4.27
CA SER A 135 -13.37 -6.98 4.57
C SER A 135 -13.67 -7.09 6.06
N GLY A 136 -14.87 -7.57 6.42
CA GLY A 136 -15.23 -7.90 7.81
C GLY A 136 -15.13 -6.75 8.81
N GLY A 137 -15.36 -5.49 8.37
CA GLY A 137 -15.26 -4.31 9.24
C GLY A 137 -13.84 -3.77 9.43
N GLY A 138 -12.88 -4.20 8.60
CA GLY A 138 -11.52 -3.70 8.60
C GLY A 138 -10.85 -3.80 7.24
N VAL A 139 -9.55 -3.53 7.22
CA VAL A 139 -8.72 -3.61 6.02
C VAL A 139 -7.88 -4.88 6.06
N GLN A 140 -7.96 -5.66 4.99
CA GLN A 140 -7.15 -6.85 4.79
C GLN A 140 -6.14 -6.59 3.67
N ALA A 141 -4.87 -6.73 3.98
CA ALA A 141 -3.78 -6.62 3.01
C ALA A 141 -3.10 -8.00 2.84
N THR A 142 -2.72 -8.33 1.61
CA THR A 142 -2.12 -9.62 1.24
C THR A 142 -0.98 -9.43 0.25
N LEU A 143 -0.04 -10.36 0.27
CA LEU A 143 1.05 -10.47 -0.69
C LEU A 143 1.06 -11.87 -1.30
N GLN A 144 1.22 -11.98 -2.60
CA GLN A 144 1.28 -13.25 -3.32
C GLN A 144 2.22 -13.13 -4.53
N ARG A 145 2.70 -14.23 -5.08
CA ARG A 145 3.27 -14.26 -6.43
C ARG A 145 2.28 -13.71 -7.45
N GLN A 146 2.79 -13.00 -8.43
CA GLN A 146 1.95 -12.46 -9.49
C GLN A 146 1.32 -13.55 -10.38
N ASP A 147 2.09 -14.59 -10.70
CA ASP A 147 1.65 -15.74 -11.51
C ASP A 147 0.54 -16.56 -10.84
N GLY A 148 0.20 -16.25 -9.59
CA GLY A 148 -0.85 -16.90 -8.82
C GLY A 148 -0.43 -18.24 -8.23
N GLN A 149 0.83 -18.65 -8.37
CA GLN A 149 1.35 -19.80 -7.66
C GLN A 149 1.53 -19.48 -6.15
N GLY A 150 1.42 -20.51 -5.32
CA GLY A 150 1.51 -20.38 -3.87
C GLY A 150 0.29 -19.72 -3.21
N THR A 151 0.30 -19.72 -1.88
CA THR A 151 -0.79 -19.15 -1.06
C THR A 151 -0.53 -17.68 -0.77
N ALA A 152 -1.55 -16.84 -0.90
CA ALA A 152 -1.45 -15.44 -0.49
C ALA A 152 -1.17 -15.34 1.02
N VAL A 153 -0.16 -14.57 1.39
CA VAL A 153 0.21 -14.29 2.78
C VAL A 153 -0.57 -13.06 3.24
N VAL A 154 -1.26 -13.19 4.38
CA VAL A 154 -1.90 -12.05 5.03
C VAL A 154 -0.84 -11.20 5.70
N LEU A 155 -0.85 -9.91 5.35
CA LEU A 155 0.01 -8.93 5.94
C LEU A 155 -0.57 -8.56 7.31
N SER A 156 0.29 -8.57 8.34
CA SER A 156 -0.10 -8.34 9.74
C SER A 156 0.50 -7.06 10.33
N GLY A 157 1.51 -6.48 9.68
CA GLY A 157 2.14 -5.24 10.10
C GLY A 157 3.10 -5.38 11.29
N ASN A 158 3.46 -6.61 11.67
CA ASN A 158 4.30 -6.94 12.83
C ASN A 158 5.82 -6.79 12.60
N GLY A 159 6.25 -6.15 11.50
CA GLY A 159 7.67 -5.87 11.26
C GLY A 159 8.54 -7.06 10.82
N THR A 160 7.99 -8.27 10.68
CA THR A 160 8.77 -9.42 10.22
C THR A 160 9.08 -9.32 8.72
N VAL A 161 10.31 -9.63 8.33
CA VAL A 161 10.67 -9.82 6.91
C VAL A 161 9.96 -11.06 6.40
N MET A 162 9.10 -10.90 5.40
CA MET A 162 8.35 -12.02 4.80
C MET A 162 9.03 -12.43 3.52
N LYS A 163 9.22 -13.73 3.31
CA LYS A 163 9.52 -14.20 1.96
C LYS A 163 8.25 -14.10 1.13
N CYS A 164 8.36 -13.59 -0.09
CA CYS A 164 7.28 -13.79 -1.04
C CYS A 164 7.12 -15.32 -1.21
N PRO A 165 5.91 -15.86 -1.02
CA PRO A 165 5.65 -17.29 -1.24
C PRO A 165 5.93 -17.69 -2.70
#